data_AF-A0A3A4ZN77-F1
#
_entry.id   AF-A0A3A4ZN77-F1
#
_cell.length_a   1.000
_cell.length_b   1.000
_cell.length_c   1.000
_cell.angle_alpha   90.00
_cell.angle_beta   90.00
_cell.angle_gamma   90.00
#
_symmetry.space_group_name_H-M   'P 1'
#
loop_
_entity.id
_entity.type
_entity.pdbx_description
1 polymer ?
#
loop_
_entity_poly.entity_id
_entity_poly.type
_entity_poly.pdbx_seq_one_letter_code
_entity_poly.pdbx_strand_id
1 'polypeptide(L)'
;MKDNLLNFVSVVAALLIIAICASLFSKFINEQKDAGLRAPQPSPQQALDKYSFGECETEADCAPTGCSNEVCSSDKTLVTTCELKPDAPDTGIFTCGCVDQKCAWYK
;
A
#
# COMPACT_ATOMS: atom_id res chain seq x y z
N MET A 1 23.05 14.09 53.97
CA MET A 1 23.70 14.00 52.63
C MET A 1 23.36 12.71 51.89
N LYS A 2 23.26 11.55 52.56
CA LYS A 2 22.90 10.25 51.94
C LYS A 2 21.47 10.18 51.41
N ASP A 3 20.51 10.83 52.08
CA ASP A 3 19.09 10.78 51.67
C ASP A 3 18.82 11.57 50.38
N ASN A 4 19.51 12.71 50.20
CA ASN A 4 19.43 13.49 48.97
C ASN A 4 20.09 12.78 47.79
N LEU A 5 21.16 12.02 48.05
CA LEU A 5 21.84 11.22 47.03
C LEU A 5 20.96 10.03 46.60
N LEU A 6 20.29 9.37 47.55
CA LEU A 6 19.38 8.26 47.26
C LEU A 6 18.15 8.73 46.46
N ASN A 7 17.59 9.88 46.83
CA ASN A 7 16.49 10.51 46.09
C ASN A 7 16.90 10.92 44.68
N PHE A 8 18.10 11.49 44.51
CA PHE A 8 18.61 11.88 43.20
C PHE A 8 18.80 10.68 42.26
N VAL A 9 19.38 9.58 42.76
CA VAL A 9 19.54 8.33 41.98
C VAL A 9 18.20 7.74 41.58
N SER A 10 17.20 7.77 42.48
CA SER A 10 15.85 7.29 42.19
C SER A 10 15.17 8.09 41.08
N VAL A 11 15.27 9.42 41.11
CA VAL A 11 14.67 10.30 40.09
C VAL A 11 15.33 10.08 38.73
N VAL A 12 16.66 9.98 38.68
CA VAL A 12 17.38 9.75 37.42
C VAL A 12 17.02 8.38 36.82
N ALA A 13 16.92 7.33 37.64
CA ALA A 13 16.50 6.01 37.17
C ALA A 13 15.08 6.02 36.59
N ALA A 14 14.15 6.72 37.25
CA ALA A 14 12.78 6.84 36.77
C ALA A 14 12.69 7.57 35.41
N LEU A 15 13.46 8.64 35.21
CA LEU A 15 13.48 9.39 33.95
C LEU A 15 14.03 8.55 32.79
N LEU A 16 15.06 7.73 33.03
CA LEU A 16 15.61 6.83 32.01
C LEU A 16 14.59 5.77 31.57
N ILE A 17 13.85 5.19 32.51
CA ILE A 17 12.81 4.20 32.21
C ILE A 17 11.69 4.82 31.37
N ILE A 18 11.24 6.03 31.72
CA ILE A 18 10.19 6.74 30.98
C ILE A 18 10.64 7.03 29.54
N ALA A 19 11.89 7.47 29.34
CA ALA A 19 12.44 7.74 28.01
C ALA A 19 12.52 6.47 27.15
N ILE A 20 12.93 5.33 27.73
CA ILE A 20 12.98 4.04 27.03
C ILE A 20 11.57 3.61 26.63
N CYS A 21 10.61 3.65 27.57
CA CYS A 21 9.21 3.33 27.29
C CYS A 21 8.64 4.21 26.18
N ALA A 22 8.87 5.53 26.22
CA ALA A 22 8.40 6.44 25.17
C ALA A 22 9.01 6.13 23.79
N SER A 23 10.29 5.76 23.74
CA SER A 23 10.97 5.40 22.49
C SER A 23 10.43 4.10 21.87
N LEU A 24 10.14 3.09 22.70
CA LEU A 24 9.56 1.82 22.25
C LEU A 24 8.10 2.02 21.81
N PHE A 25 7.34 2.81 22.56
CA PHE A 25 5.93 3.11 22.23
C PHE A 25 5.81 3.90 20.93
N SER A 26 6.74 4.82 20.67
CA SER A 26 6.79 5.60 19.42
C SER A 26 7.04 4.72 18.20
N LYS A 27 7.96 3.74 18.30
CA LYS A 27 8.19 2.76 17.22
C LYS A 27 6.95 1.93 16.95
N PHE A 28 6.27 1.46 18.00
CA PHE A 28 5.05 0.66 17.87
C PHE A 28 3.88 1.43 17.22
N ILE A 29 3.66 2.69 17.61
CA ILE A 29 2.61 3.52 17.00
C ILE A 29 2.89 3.78 15.52
N ASN A 30 4.17 3.94 15.15
CA ASN A 30 4.54 4.15 13.75
C ASN A 30 4.22 2.92 12.89
N GLU A 31 4.32 1.70 13.42
CA GLU A 31 3.96 0.47 12.69
C GLU A 31 2.45 0.19 12.66
N GLN A 32 1.68 0.64 13.65
CA GLN A 32 0.22 0.44 13.69
C GLN A 32 -0.58 1.44 12.85
N LYS A 33 0.04 2.58 12.48
CA LYS A 33 -0.57 3.55 11.56
C LYS A 33 -0.80 2.96 10.16
N ASP A 34 -0.09 1.89 9.83
CA ASP A 34 -0.21 1.18 8.55
C ASP A 34 -1.21 0.00 8.61
N ALA A 35 -1.75 -0.36 9.78
CA ALA A 35 -2.44 -1.65 9.96
C ALA A 35 -3.91 -1.61 10.45
N GLY A 36 -4.47 -0.46 10.88
CA GLY A 36 -5.49 -0.54 11.93
C GLY A 36 -6.80 0.25 11.86
N LEU A 37 -7.40 0.66 10.73
CA LEU A 37 -8.77 1.26 10.79
C LEU A 37 -9.66 1.19 9.53
N ARG A 38 -9.92 -0.02 8.98
CA ARG A 38 -11.12 -0.44 8.21
C ARG A 38 -10.83 -1.82 7.63
N ALA A 39 -11.80 -2.73 7.59
CA ALA A 39 -11.69 -3.84 6.64
C ALA A 39 -11.39 -3.22 5.26
N PRO A 40 -10.33 -3.64 4.54
CA PRO A 40 -9.93 -2.95 3.32
C PRO A 40 -11.06 -3.09 2.30
N GLN A 41 -11.85 -2.02 2.13
CA GLN A 41 -12.34 -1.68 0.81
C GLN A 41 -11.07 -1.56 -0.03
N PRO A 42 -10.93 -2.31 -1.14
CA PRO A 42 -9.75 -2.15 -1.98
C PRO A 42 -9.63 -0.67 -2.28
N SER A 43 -8.48 -0.08 -1.95
CA SER A 43 -8.17 1.26 -2.43
C SER A 43 -8.36 1.27 -3.94
N PRO A 44 -8.68 2.42 -4.57
CA PRO A 44 -8.75 2.49 -6.02
C PRO A 44 -7.53 1.80 -6.67
N GLN A 45 -6.34 2.00 -6.11
CA GLN A 45 -5.12 1.26 -6.46
C GLN A 45 -5.24 -0.27 -6.35
N GLN A 46 -5.72 -0.82 -5.23
CA GLN A 46 -5.90 -2.28 -5.08
C GLN A 46 -6.94 -2.88 -6.03
N ALA A 47 -7.97 -2.13 -6.42
CA ALA A 47 -8.92 -2.56 -7.45
C ALA A 47 -8.29 -2.53 -8.84
N LEU A 48 -7.45 -1.53 -9.13
CA LEU A 48 -6.70 -1.41 -10.39
C LEU A 48 -5.68 -2.55 -10.55
N ASP A 49 -5.02 -2.95 -9.47
CA ASP A 49 -4.08 -4.08 -9.44
C ASP A 49 -4.75 -5.42 -9.78
N LYS A 50 -6.03 -5.60 -9.41
CA LYS A 50 -6.81 -6.82 -9.74
C LYS A 50 -6.97 -7.02 -11.25
N TYR A 51 -7.01 -5.93 -12.00
CA TYR A 51 -7.21 -5.93 -13.46
C TYR A 51 -5.91 -5.65 -14.21
N SER A 52 -4.78 -6.00 -13.60
CA SER A 52 -3.45 -5.70 -14.10
C SER A 52 -2.66 -7.00 -14.25
N PHE A 53 -2.04 -7.22 -15.40
CA PHE A 53 -1.33 -8.48 -15.68
C PHE A 53 -0.05 -8.27 -16.49
N GLY A 54 1.07 -8.74 -15.95
CA GLY A 54 2.35 -8.78 -16.65
C GLY A 54 3.28 -7.60 -16.32
N GLU A 55 4.54 -7.80 -16.65
CA GLU A 55 5.63 -6.83 -16.47
C GLU A 55 5.82 -6.01 -17.75
N CYS A 56 6.44 -4.83 -17.61
CA CYS A 56 6.68 -3.89 -18.70
C CYS A 56 7.95 -3.08 -18.47
N GLU A 57 8.53 -2.55 -19.55
CA GLU A 57 9.62 -1.57 -19.49
C GLU A 57 9.13 -0.17 -19.92
N THR A 58 8.15 -0.12 -20.81
CA THR A 58 7.62 1.11 -21.39
C THR A 58 6.08 1.11 -21.44
N GLU A 59 5.49 2.29 -21.53
CA GLU A 59 4.02 2.46 -21.66
C GLU A 59 3.43 1.66 -22.83
N ALA A 60 4.18 1.49 -23.93
CA ALA A 60 3.72 0.83 -25.15
C ALA A 60 3.67 -0.71 -25.04
N ASP A 61 4.30 -1.26 -24.00
CA ASP A 61 4.25 -2.69 -23.72
C ASP A 61 2.87 -3.09 -23.20
N CYS A 62 2.20 -2.19 -22.50
CA CYS A 62 0.88 -2.40 -21.91
C CYS A 62 -0.24 -1.97 -22.86
N ALA A 63 -1.33 -2.74 -22.88
CA ALA A 63 -2.55 -2.38 -23.59
C ALA A 63 -3.79 -2.85 -22.82
N PRO A 64 -4.92 -2.11 -22.92
CA PRO A 64 -6.21 -2.63 -22.55
C PRO A 64 -6.53 -3.90 -23.37
N THR A 65 -6.93 -4.95 -22.67
CA THR A 65 -7.24 -6.28 -23.22
C THR A 65 -8.32 -6.97 -22.37
N GLY A 66 -8.63 -8.23 -22.67
CA GLY A 66 -9.80 -8.91 -22.13
C GLY A 66 -11.07 -8.64 -22.95
N CYS A 67 -12.17 -9.26 -22.57
CA CYS A 67 -13.38 -9.24 -23.41
C CYS A 67 -14.01 -7.84 -23.55
N SER A 68 -13.89 -6.99 -22.54
CA SER A 68 -14.43 -5.62 -22.47
C SER A 68 -13.33 -4.57 -22.31
N ASN A 69 -12.08 -4.90 -22.63
CA ASN A 69 -10.90 -4.06 -22.38
C ASN A 69 -10.69 -3.74 -20.90
N GLU A 70 -11.15 -4.62 -20.01
CA GLU A 70 -11.12 -4.42 -18.57
C GLU A 70 -9.75 -4.71 -17.95
N VAL A 71 -8.85 -5.41 -18.64
CA VAL A 71 -7.53 -5.79 -18.11
C VAL A 71 -6.43 -4.94 -18.77
N CYS A 72 -5.52 -4.38 -17.99
CA CYS A 72 -4.30 -3.74 -18.48
C CYS A 72 -3.19 -4.79 -18.50
N SER A 73 -2.66 -5.12 -19.67
CA SER A 73 -1.67 -6.20 -19.76
C SER A 73 -0.59 -5.99 -20.80
N SER A 74 0.58 -6.59 -20.55
CA SER A 74 1.61 -6.76 -21.57
C SER A 74 1.31 -7.90 -22.55
N ASP A 75 0.41 -8.82 -22.23
CA ASP A 75 -0.10 -9.81 -23.17
C ASP A 75 -1.31 -9.25 -23.94
N LYS A 76 -1.03 -8.76 -25.16
CA LYS A 76 -2.02 -8.19 -26.09
C LYS A 76 -3.00 -9.23 -26.65
N THR A 77 -2.78 -10.52 -26.37
CA THR A 77 -3.65 -11.63 -26.82
C THR A 77 -4.44 -12.25 -25.67
N LEU A 78 -4.32 -11.72 -24.45
CA LEU A 78 -5.03 -12.20 -23.27
C LEU A 78 -6.55 -12.03 -23.45
N VAL A 79 -7.27 -13.14 -23.45
CA VAL A 79 -8.75 -13.15 -23.50
C VAL A 79 -9.29 -13.70 -22.19
N THR A 80 -10.16 -12.94 -21.55
CA THR A 80 -10.87 -13.28 -20.32
C THR A 80 -12.27 -13.80 -20.63
N THR A 81 -12.95 -14.35 -19.62
CA THR A 81 -14.40 -14.59 -19.73
C THR A 81 -15.14 -13.26 -19.87
N CYS A 82 -16.16 -13.22 -20.73
CA CYS A 82 -16.96 -12.03 -20.96
C CYS A 82 -17.97 -11.81 -19.82
N GLU A 83 -17.48 -11.34 -18.68
CA GLU A 83 -18.30 -10.96 -17.54
C GLU A 83 -18.11 -9.49 -17.19
N LEU A 84 -19.20 -8.72 -17.23
CA LEU A 84 -19.15 -7.33 -16.77
C LEU A 84 -19.10 -7.31 -15.23
N LYS A 85 -18.01 -6.80 -14.68
CA LYS A 85 -17.85 -6.60 -13.25
C LYS A 85 -17.95 -5.11 -12.92
N PRO A 86 -18.75 -4.71 -11.90
CA PRO A 86 -18.96 -3.31 -11.57
C PRO A 86 -17.72 -2.62 -10.99
N ASP A 87 -16.74 -3.40 -10.54
CA ASP A 87 -15.44 -2.93 -10.03
C ASP A 87 -14.34 -2.91 -11.09
N ALA A 88 -14.65 -3.25 -12.35
CA ALA A 88 -13.71 -3.12 -13.46
C ALA A 88 -13.36 -1.64 -13.73
N PRO A 89 -12.11 -1.33 -14.09
CA PRO A 89 -11.69 0.03 -14.39
C PRO A 89 -12.39 0.56 -15.65
N ASP A 90 -12.93 1.77 -15.53
CA ASP A 90 -13.51 2.51 -16.66
C ASP A 90 -12.39 3.11 -17.51
N THR A 91 -12.27 2.65 -18.76
CA THR A 91 -11.26 3.10 -19.72
C THR A 91 -11.41 4.56 -20.15
N GLY A 92 -12.55 5.19 -19.85
CA GLY A 92 -12.74 6.64 -20.01
C GLY A 92 -12.21 7.47 -18.82
N ILE A 93 -11.91 6.83 -17.69
CA ILE A 93 -11.43 7.49 -16.46
C ILE A 93 -9.99 7.11 -16.15
N PHE A 94 -9.61 5.86 -16.38
CA PHE A 94 -8.30 5.29 -16.08
C PHE A 94 -7.51 5.01 -17.35
N THR A 95 -6.20 5.24 -17.27
CA THR A 95 -5.23 4.96 -18.33
C THR A 95 -4.47 3.69 -18.00
N CYS A 96 -4.32 2.80 -18.97
CA CYS A 96 -3.46 1.61 -18.87
C CYS A 96 -2.05 1.97 -19.32
N GLY A 97 -1.04 1.58 -18.55
CA GLY A 97 0.35 1.84 -18.89
C GLY A 97 1.34 1.21 -17.91
N CYS A 98 2.60 1.65 -17.94
CA CYS A 98 3.68 0.99 -17.22
C CYS A 98 4.05 1.73 -15.92
N VAL A 99 3.67 1.15 -14.78
CA VAL A 99 3.93 1.73 -13.46
C VAL A 99 4.74 0.75 -12.63
N ASP A 100 5.88 1.18 -12.12
CA ASP A 100 6.78 0.35 -11.31
C ASP A 100 7.12 -1.01 -11.98
N GLN A 101 7.40 -0.98 -13.29
CA GLN A 101 7.72 -2.16 -14.13
C GLN A 101 6.58 -3.17 -14.28
N LYS A 102 5.33 -2.77 -14.00
CA LYS A 102 4.14 -3.59 -14.17
C LYS A 102 3.09 -2.85 -14.96
N CYS A 103 2.37 -3.60 -15.80
CA CYS A 103 1.19 -3.03 -16.45
C CYS A 103 0.14 -2.77 -15.39
N ALA A 104 -0.29 -1.52 -15.27
CA ALA A 104 -1.24 -1.09 -14.27
C ALA A 104 -2.18 -0.02 -14.83
N TRP A 105 -3.36 0.06 -14.23
CA TRP A 105 -4.27 1.16 -14.46
C TRP A 105 -4.00 2.32 -13.49
N TYR A 106 -3.95 3.55 -13.99
CA TYR A 106 -3.72 4.77 -13.20
C TYR A 106 -4.58 5.94 -13.69
N LYS A 107 -4.62 7.04 -12.93
CA LYS A 107 -5.37 8.25 -13.24
C LYS A 107 -4.47 9.48 -13.14
#